data_AF-A0AAX0H8V0-F1
#
_entry.id   AF-A0AAX0H8V0-F1
#
_cell.length_a   1.000
_cell.length_b   1.000
_cell.length_c   1.000
_cell.angle_alpha   90.00
_cell.angle_beta   90.00
_cell.angle_gamma   90.00
#
_symmetry.space_group_name_H-M   'P 1'
#
loop_
_entity.id
_entity.type
_entity.pdbx_description
1 polymer ?
#
loop_
_entity_poly.entity_id
_entity_poly.type
_entity_poly.pdbx_seq_one_letter_code
_entity_poly.pdbx_strand_id
1 'polypeptide(L)'
;ALTLTLTDATKLNSIDISGLKGITSPVAINLANVKHTDNKLVVDIQGSDAAETITANTADSAVTAITLSGDLGGGANTVTVAPTSGATAITSIDLSGLSATGGTLTSTITLHAANTAIESVKGSLGGDNITVVGDNKAVAIDLGKDTAVDTVNVSAAKIADISADSKIAEDLVSITNALSGDQIVLKGVTSIANRGEITGATLKDAIGKLGASGNGTVVAATAEVFVWNGNTYVLDAAAGSAFAANDILIELTGIVTFSDAVNANTITVA
;
A
#
# COMPACT_ATOMS: atom_id res chain seq x y z
N ALA A 1 30.61 5.22 0.89
CA ALA A 1 29.22 5.65 0.73
C ALA A 1 29.24 7.05 0.18
N LEU A 2 28.44 7.33 -0.85
CA LEU A 2 28.16 8.69 -1.30
C LEU A 2 26.85 9.13 -0.67
N THR A 3 26.74 10.39 -0.27
CA THR A 3 25.51 10.91 0.34
C THR A 3 25.20 12.28 -0.25
N LEU A 4 24.00 12.42 -0.80
CA LEU A 4 23.42 13.70 -1.23
C LEU A 4 22.39 14.13 -0.19
N THR A 5 22.71 15.19 0.56
CA THR A 5 21.81 15.79 1.56
C THR A 5 21.44 17.19 1.11
N LEU A 6 20.14 17.42 0.92
CA LEU A 6 19.58 18.73 0.61
C LEU A 6 18.98 19.32 1.89
N THR A 7 19.46 20.49 2.30
CA THR A 7 18.98 21.14 3.54
C THR A 7 17.65 21.85 3.29
N ASP A 8 17.56 22.69 2.26
CA ASP A 8 16.35 23.40 1.86
C ASP A 8 16.28 23.49 0.34
N ALA A 9 15.54 22.58 -0.29
CA ALA A 9 15.43 22.51 -1.75
C ALA A 9 14.03 22.91 -2.21
N THR A 10 13.90 24.16 -2.67
CA THR A 10 12.69 24.66 -3.30
C THR A 10 12.83 24.52 -4.82
N LYS A 11 12.02 23.65 -5.45
CA LYS A 11 12.02 23.35 -6.91
C LYS A 11 13.09 22.36 -7.42
N LEU A 12 13.53 21.41 -6.60
CA LEU A 12 14.32 20.29 -7.12
C LEU A 12 13.42 19.39 -7.97
N ASN A 13 13.62 19.39 -9.29
CA ASN A 13 12.82 18.56 -10.21
C ASN A 13 13.52 17.25 -10.58
N SER A 14 14.85 17.22 -10.58
CA SER A 14 15.60 16.05 -11.03
C SER A 14 16.93 15.91 -10.31
N ILE A 15 17.34 14.65 -10.10
CA ILE A 15 18.68 14.24 -9.67
C ILE A 15 19.18 13.26 -10.73
N ASP A 16 20.29 13.58 -11.39
CA ASP A 16 20.96 12.67 -12.32
C ASP A 16 22.36 12.35 -11.81
N ILE A 17 22.54 11.09 -11.40
CA ILE A 17 23.81 10.51 -10.96
C ILE A 17 24.22 9.32 -11.83
N SER A 18 23.62 9.16 -13.01
CA SER A 18 23.83 8.01 -13.91
C SER A 18 25.27 7.87 -14.42
N GLY A 19 26.01 8.98 -14.44
CA GLY A 19 27.43 9.03 -14.79
C GLY A 19 28.36 8.48 -13.70
N LEU A 20 27.88 8.27 -12.48
CA LEU A 20 28.67 7.65 -11.43
C LEU A 20 28.81 6.14 -11.72
N LYS A 21 30.04 5.62 -11.66
CA LYS A 21 30.38 4.22 -11.95
C LYS A 21 31.35 3.66 -10.94
N GLY A 22 31.27 2.35 -10.70
CA GLY A 22 32.21 1.62 -9.85
C GLY A 22 32.10 1.97 -8.36
N ILE A 23 30.95 2.52 -7.95
CA ILE A 23 30.69 2.78 -6.53
C ILE A 23 30.20 1.47 -5.90
N THR A 24 31.04 0.87 -5.06
CA THR A 24 30.73 -0.41 -4.39
C THR A 24 29.96 -0.26 -3.08
N SER A 25 29.73 0.98 -2.64
CA SER A 25 29.01 1.32 -1.42
C SER A 25 27.68 2.00 -1.73
N PRO A 26 26.64 1.89 -0.89
CA PRO A 26 25.37 2.55 -1.15
C PRO A 26 25.48 4.08 -1.35
N VAL A 27 24.63 4.60 -2.22
CA VAL A 27 24.42 6.03 -2.48
C VAL A 27 23.12 6.46 -1.79
N ALA A 28 23.23 7.32 -0.78
CA ALA A 28 22.07 7.81 -0.04
C ALA A 28 21.57 9.15 -0.60
N ILE A 29 20.26 9.24 -0.87
CA ILE A 29 19.56 10.44 -1.33
C ILE A 29 18.44 10.76 -0.33
N ASN A 30 18.57 11.90 0.38
CA ASN A 30 17.54 12.34 1.33
C ASN A 30 16.74 13.51 0.77
N LEU A 31 15.43 13.29 0.59
CA LEU A 31 14.46 14.23 0.04
C LEU A 31 13.48 14.78 1.09
N ALA A 32 13.67 14.49 2.39
CA ALA A 32 12.72 14.87 3.44
C ALA A 32 12.40 16.38 3.52
N ASN A 33 13.36 17.23 3.12
CA ASN A 33 13.24 18.69 3.12
C ASN A 33 13.00 19.28 1.72
N VAL A 34 12.69 18.44 0.72
CA VAL A 34 12.34 18.91 -0.62
C VAL A 34 10.87 19.31 -0.64
N LYS A 35 10.58 20.55 -1.03
CA LYS A 35 9.22 21.01 -1.31
C LYS A 35 9.21 22.00 -2.46
N HIS A 36 8.36 21.77 -3.43
CA HIS A 36 8.14 22.68 -4.56
C HIS A 36 7.25 23.86 -4.16
N THR A 37 7.25 24.91 -4.97
CA THR A 37 6.41 26.10 -4.72
C THR A 37 4.91 25.84 -4.84
N ASP A 38 4.52 24.75 -5.50
CA ASP A 38 3.14 24.24 -5.54
C ASP A 38 2.84 23.26 -4.39
N ASN A 39 3.73 23.19 -3.40
CA ASN A 39 3.66 22.33 -2.24
C ASN A 39 3.65 20.82 -2.56
N LYS A 40 4.34 20.40 -3.60
CA LYS A 40 4.56 18.98 -3.89
C LYS A 40 6.02 18.60 -3.70
N LEU A 41 6.28 17.33 -3.44
CA LEU A 41 7.60 16.73 -3.57
C LEU A 41 7.57 15.92 -4.87
N VAL A 42 8.10 16.48 -5.95
CA VAL A 42 8.18 15.80 -7.26
C VAL A 42 9.63 15.76 -7.71
N VAL A 43 10.22 14.55 -7.77
CA VAL A 43 11.63 14.39 -8.12
C VAL A 43 11.79 13.21 -9.06
N ASP A 44 12.40 13.49 -10.22
CA ASP A 44 12.86 12.48 -11.17
C ASP A 44 14.31 12.08 -10.88
N ILE A 45 14.61 10.79 -10.78
CA ILE A 45 15.90 10.30 -10.30
C ILE A 45 16.48 9.33 -11.31
N GLN A 46 17.61 9.71 -11.90
CA GLN A 46 18.42 8.85 -12.73
C GLN A 46 19.61 8.34 -11.90
N GLY A 47 19.50 7.10 -11.42
CA GLY A 47 20.46 6.44 -10.54
C GLY A 47 21.69 5.88 -11.27
N SER A 48 22.61 5.30 -10.50
CA SER A 48 23.93 4.87 -10.96
C SER A 48 24.01 3.35 -11.17
N ASP A 49 25.21 2.76 -11.16
CA ASP A 49 25.40 1.29 -11.10
C ASP A 49 25.50 0.76 -9.65
N ALA A 50 25.43 1.66 -8.66
CA ALA A 50 25.50 1.35 -7.24
C ALA A 50 24.15 0.89 -6.70
N ALA A 51 24.06 0.70 -5.39
CA ALA A 51 22.78 0.59 -4.69
C ALA A 51 22.35 1.97 -4.17
N GLU A 52 21.18 2.46 -4.58
CA GLU A 52 20.60 3.71 -4.10
C GLU A 52 19.66 3.48 -2.91
N THR A 53 19.76 4.35 -1.90
CA THR A 53 18.82 4.44 -0.79
C THR A 53 18.19 5.82 -0.79
N ILE A 54 16.92 5.90 -1.15
CA ILE A 54 16.15 7.14 -1.25
C ILE A 54 15.21 7.23 -0.06
N THR A 55 15.14 8.40 0.58
CA THR A 55 14.22 8.66 1.69
C THR A 55 13.42 9.93 1.43
N ALA A 56 12.09 9.86 1.50
CA ALA A 56 11.16 10.97 1.32
C ALA A 56 10.22 11.14 2.53
N ASN A 57 10.78 11.08 3.73
CA ASN A 57 10.05 11.12 5.00
C ASN A 57 9.78 12.57 5.43
N THR A 58 8.94 13.30 4.68
CA THR A 58 8.66 14.70 4.99
C THR A 58 7.86 14.88 6.29
N ALA A 59 8.12 15.98 6.99
CA ALA A 59 7.34 16.45 8.14
C ALA A 59 6.62 17.77 7.86
N ASP A 60 6.72 18.29 6.64
CA ASP A 60 6.16 19.59 6.26
C ASP A 60 4.65 19.45 6.02
N SER A 61 3.87 20.14 6.84
CA SER A 61 2.40 20.13 6.80
C SER A 61 1.82 20.73 5.52
N ALA A 62 2.61 21.47 4.74
CA ALA A 62 2.17 22.04 3.48
C ALA A 62 2.26 21.02 2.33
N VAL A 63 3.11 19.99 2.42
CA VAL A 63 3.28 19.02 1.32
C VAL A 63 1.97 18.30 1.06
N THR A 64 1.48 18.36 -0.17
CA THR A 64 0.19 17.80 -0.60
C THR A 64 0.33 16.51 -1.40
N ALA A 65 1.50 16.28 -2.01
CA ALA A 65 1.75 15.06 -2.78
C ALA A 65 3.23 14.71 -2.78
N ILE A 66 3.53 13.42 -2.86
CA ILE A 66 4.86 12.86 -3.08
C ILE A 66 4.82 12.10 -4.41
N THR A 67 5.68 12.44 -5.35
CA THR A 67 5.86 11.73 -6.61
C THR A 67 7.34 11.54 -6.86
N LEU A 68 7.77 10.28 -6.95
CA LEU A 68 9.13 9.94 -7.35
C LEU A 68 9.07 9.15 -8.65
N SER A 69 9.95 9.48 -9.58
CA SER A 69 10.06 8.80 -10.88
C SER A 69 11.50 8.60 -11.28
N GLY A 70 11.71 7.86 -12.37
CA GLY A 70 13.01 7.69 -12.99
C GLY A 70 13.54 6.27 -12.87
N ASP A 71 14.72 6.05 -13.42
CA ASP A 71 15.40 4.76 -13.40
C ASP A 71 16.58 4.82 -12.43
N LEU A 72 16.50 4.06 -11.33
CA LEU A 72 17.55 3.99 -10.32
C LEU A 72 18.77 3.18 -10.78
N GLY A 73 18.68 2.51 -11.92
CA GLY A 73 19.79 1.80 -12.53
C GLY A 73 20.10 0.47 -11.85
N GLY A 74 21.40 0.23 -11.62
CA GLY A 74 21.93 -1.03 -11.12
C GLY A 74 21.68 -1.25 -9.62
N GLY A 75 22.31 -2.29 -9.07
CA GLY A 75 22.34 -2.53 -7.62
C GLY A 75 20.99 -2.91 -6.99
N ALA A 76 20.97 -2.92 -5.65
CA ALA A 76 19.80 -3.24 -4.86
C ALA A 76 19.21 -1.95 -4.27
N ASN A 77 18.27 -1.35 -5.00
CA ASN A 77 17.72 -0.05 -4.71
C ASN A 77 16.60 -0.12 -3.68
N THR A 78 16.56 0.89 -2.82
CA THR A 78 15.59 1.02 -1.74
C THR A 78 14.99 2.42 -1.73
N VAL A 79 13.67 2.49 -1.63
CA VAL A 79 12.93 3.75 -1.50
C VAL A 79 12.08 3.68 -0.24
N THR A 80 12.18 4.68 0.63
CA THR A 80 11.36 4.78 1.83
C THR A 80 10.56 6.06 1.82
N VAL A 81 9.24 5.93 1.95
CA VAL A 81 8.28 7.02 2.06
C VAL A 81 7.45 6.83 3.33
N ALA A 82 7.84 7.51 4.39
CA ALA A 82 7.13 7.52 5.67
C ALA A 82 6.90 8.96 6.11
N PRO A 83 5.86 9.64 5.57
CA PRO A 83 5.50 10.97 6.05
C PRO A 83 5.22 10.92 7.55
N THR A 84 5.67 11.93 8.26
CA THR A 84 5.53 11.94 9.73
C THR A 84 4.16 12.50 10.15
N SER A 85 3.94 12.57 11.47
CA SER A 85 2.73 13.18 12.03
C SER A 85 2.51 14.64 11.63
N GLY A 86 3.56 15.37 11.23
CA GLY A 86 3.47 16.75 10.77
C GLY A 86 2.93 16.91 9.35
N ALA A 87 3.05 15.89 8.50
CA ALA A 87 2.69 15.94 7.08
C ALA A 87 1.21 15.61 6.83
N THR A 88 0.31 16.37 7.43
CA THR A 88 -1.14 16.05 7.46
C THR A 88 -1.89 16.34 6.16
N ALA A 89 -1.31 17.11 5.24
CA ALA A 89 -1.98 17.56 4.02
C ALA A 89 -1.73 16.66 2.79
N ILE A 90 -0.92 15.61 2.92
CA ILE A 90 -0.63 14.71 1.81
C ILE A 90 -1.90 13.95 1.42
N THR A 91 -2.28 14.04 0.14
CA THR A 91 -3.42 13.30 -0.43
C THR A 91 -2.97 12.11 -1.24
N SER A 92 -1.75 12.13 -1.79
CA SER A 92 -1.25 11.07 -2.67
C SER A 92 0.24 10.81 -2.53
N ILE A 93 0.62 9.54 -2.60
CA ILE A 93 2.00 9.07 -2.79
C ILE A 93 2.03 8.27 -4.09
N ASP A 94 2.88 8.66 -5.04
CA ASP A 94 2.97 8.02 -6.35
C ASP A 94 4.42 7.64 -6.66
N LEU A 95 4.72 6.33 -6.63
CA LEU A 95 6.00 5.76 -7.00
C LEU A 95 5.95 5.02 -8.34
N SER A 96 4.84 5.09 -9.08
CA SER A 96 4.60 4.23 -10.25
C SER A 96 5.52 4.52 -11.43
N GLY A 97 6.27 5.63 -11.37
CA GLY A 97 7.28 6.00 -12.34
C GLY A 97 8.70 5.52 -12.01
N LEU A 98 8.91 4.81 -10.90
CA LEU A 98 10.22 4.32 -10.48
C LEU A 98 10.50 2.92 -11.01
N SER A 99 11.71 2.74 -11.52
CA SER A 99 12.27 1.44 -11.94
C SER A 99 13.74 1.29 -11.51
N ALA A 100 14.31 0.11 -11.74
CA ALA A 100 15.74 -0.16 -11.53
C ALA A 100 16.30 -1.07 -12.63
N THR A 101 16.67 -0.50 -13.78
CA THR A 101 17.18 -1.27 -14.92
C THR A 101 18.56 -1.85 -14.62
N GLY A 102 18.64 -3.18 -14.58
CA GLY A 102 19.88 -3.89 -14.26
C GLY A 102 20.12 -4.06 -12.75
N GLY A 103 19.14 -3.70 -11.93
CA GLY A 103 19.13 -3.88 -10.48
C GLY A 103 17.83 -4.49 -9.97
N THR A 104 17.60 -4.34 -8.68
CA THR A 104 16.32 -4.62 -8.01
C THR A 104 15.81 -3.36 -7.35
N LEU A 105 14.49 -3.20 -7.24
CA LEU A 105 13.86 -2.12 -6.50
C LEU A 105 12.98 -2.70 -5.40
N THR A 106 13.14 -2.18 -4.20
CA THR A 106 12.20 -2.38 -3.10
C THR A 106 11.74 -1.03 -2.57
N SER A 107 10.43 -0.81 -2.52
CA SER A 107 9.88 0.39 -1.88
C SER A 107 9.22 0.05 -0.55
N THR A 108 9.19 1.02 0.36
CA THR A 108 8.48 0.91 1.63
C THR A 108 7.70 2.19 1.87
N ILE A 109 6.39 2.07 1.96
CA ILE A 109 5.46 3.17 2.22
C ILE A 109 4.79 2.89 3.57
N THR A 110 4.96 3.78 4.54
CA THR A 110 4.35 3.63 5.86
C THR A 110 3.55 4.87 6.20
N LEU A 111 2.23 4.71 6.27
CA LEU A 111 1.34 5.82 6.62
C LEU A 111 1.36 6.06 8.13
N HIS A 112 1.34 7.32 8.55
CA HIS A 112 1.12 7.69 9.93
C HIS A 112 -0.38 7.85 10.20
N ALA A 113 -0.80 7.64 11.45
CA ALA A 113 -2.19 7.84 11.90
C ALA A 113 -2.71 9.28 11.71
N ALA A 114 -1.81 10.24 11.52
CA ALA A 114 -2.15 11.63 11.28
C ALA A 114 -2.30 11.95 9.78
N ASN A 115 -1.88 11.05 8.89
CA ASN A 115 -2.01 11.24 7.44
C ASN A 115 -3.39 10.75 6.97
N THR A 116 -4.45 11.24 7.59
CA THR A 116 -5.84 10.83 7.30
C THR A 116 -6.36 11.34 5.96
N ALA A 117 -5.64 12.27 5.33
CA ALA A 117 -5.98 12.86 4.04
C ALA A 117 -5.45 12.04 2.84
N ILE A 118 -4.61 11.02 3.07
CA ILE A 118 -4.08 10.18 2.01
C ILE A 118 -5.22 9.33 1.46
N GLU A 119 -5.54 9.53 0.19
CA GLU A 119 -6.58 8.83 -0.55
C GLU A 119 -5.99 7.84 -1.56
N SER A 120 -4.74 8.05 -1.99
CA SER A 120 -4.10 7.20 -3.00
C SER A 120 -2.62 6.94 -2.71
N VAL A 121 -2.23 5.68 -2.87
CA VAL A 121 -0.84 5.20 -2.82
C VAL A 121 -0.59 4.36 -4.05
N LYS A 122 0.48 4.65 -4.79
CA LYS A 122 0.96 3.79 -5.87
C LYS A 122 2.36 3.28 -5.61
N GLY A 123 2.50 1.97 -5.75
CA GLY A 123 3.74 1.22 -5.74
C GLY A 123 4.66 1.56 -6.92
N SER A 124 5.85 1.00 -6.90
CA SER A 124 6.88 1.14 -7.92
C SER A 124 6.80 0.02 -8.96
N LEU A 125 7.83 -0.16 -9.81
CA LEU A 125 7.98 -1.35 -10.66
C LEU A 125 8.87 -2.43 -10.00
N GLY A 126 8.89 -2.46 -8.67
CA GLY A 126 9.66 -3.37 -7.84
C GLY A 126 8.87 -3.73 -6.60
N GLY A 127 9.40 -4.61 -5.75
CA GLY A 127 8.62 -5.13 -4.63
C GLY A 127 8.30 -4.04 -3.60
N ASP A 128 7.02 -3.81 -3.37
CA ASP A 128 6.54 -2.73 -2.52
C ASP A 128 6.03 -3.27 -1.18
N ASN A 129 6.35 -2.56 -0.10
CA ASN A 129 5.81 -2.84 1.22
C ASN A 129 5.01 -1.64 1.72
N ILE A 130 3.68 -1.75 1.68
CA ILE A 130 2.76 -0.66 1.98
C ILE A 130 2.04 -0.96 3.30
N THR A 131 2.14 -0.07 4.28
CA THR A 131 1.45 -0.21 5.57
C THR A 131 0.41 0.89 5.74
N VAL A 132 -0.85 0.47 5.90
CA VAL A 132 -1.98 1.32 6.26
C VAL A 132 -2.24 1.19 7.76
N VAL A 133 -2.51 2.30 8.45
CA VAL A 133 -2.88 2.30 9.87
C VAL A 133 -4.36 2.62 10.05
N GLY A 134 -4.95 2.22 11.17
CA GLY A 134 -6.41 2.22 11.36
C GLY A 134 -7.12 3.56 11.38
N ASP A 135 -6.39 4.68 11.40
CA ASP A 135 -6.96 6.02 11.28
C ASP A 135 -6.89 6.54 9.84
N ASN A 136 -6.16 5.85 8.96
CA ASN A 136 -6.31 6.06 7.52
C ASN A 136 -7.66 5.49 7.11
N LYS A 137 -8.41 6.32 6.39
CA LYS A 137 -9.77 6.04 5.91
C LYS A 137 -9.71 5.19 4.64
N ALA A 138 -10.60 5.42 3.68
CA ALA A 138 -10.51 4.86 2.34
C ALA A 138 -9.19 5.24 1.64
N VAL A 139 -8.25 4.30 1.59
CA VAL A 139 -7.00 4.39 0.83
C VAL A 139 -7.10 3.49 -0.40
N ALA A 140 -6.92 4.05 -1.58
CA ALA A 140 -6.76 3.31 -2.82
C ALA A 140 -5.28 3.01 -3.06
N ILE A 141 -4.94 1.73 -3.15
CA ILE A 141 -3.58 1.22 -3.35
C ILE A 141 -3.50 0.63 -4.75
N ASP A 142 -2.57 1.13 -5.55
CA ASP A 142 -2.18 0.52 -6.82
C ASP A 142 -0.79 -0.09 -6.66
N LEU A 143 -0.68 -1.41 -6.76
CA LEU A 143 0.60 -2.12 -6.65
C LEU A 143 1.45 -2.05 -7.93
N GLY A 144 0.91 -1.47 -9.01
CA GLY A 144 1.59 -1.49 -10.30
C GLY A 144 1.38 -2.81 -11.03
N LYS A 145 1.79 -2.86 -12.30
CA LYS A 145 1.66 -4.07 -13.13
C LYS A 145 3.04 -4.61 -13.44
N ASP A 146 3.58 -5.39 -12.52
CA ASP A 146 4.86 -6.04 -12.71
C ASP A 146 4.85 -7.48 -12.19
N THR A 147 6.03 -7.99 -11.82
CA THR A 147 6.25 -9.39 -11.42
C THR A 147 7.00 -9.49 -10.09
N ALA A 148 7.35 -8.34 -9.51
CA ALA A 148 7.83 -8.30 -8.15
C ALA A 148 6.68 -8.69 -7.22
N VAL A 149 7.05 -9.10 -6.00
CA VAL A 149 6.07 -9.48 -5.00
C VAL A 149 5.87 -8.30 -4.08
N ASP A 150 4.63 -7.85 -4.00
CA ASP A 150 4.22 -6.75 -3.15
C ASP A 150 3.62 -7.26 -1.85
N THR A 151 3.60 -6.38 -0.84
CA THR A 151 3.00 -6.65 0.46
C THR A 151 2.20 -5.45 0.91
N VAL A 152 0.91 -5.66 1.16
CA VAL A 152 0.04 -4.65 1.78
C VAL A 152 -0.32 -5.09 3.19
N ASN A 153 0.13 -4.33 4.18
CA ASN A 153 -0.23 -4.53 5.57
C ASN A 153 -1.42 -3.65 5.95
N VAL A 154 -2.56 -4.30 6.16
CA VAL A 154 -3.84 -3.71 6.58
C VAL A 154 -4.28 -4.17 7.97
N SER A 155 -3.38 -4.82 8.73
CA SER A 155 -3.68 -5.41 10.04
C SER A 155 -4.24 -4.43 11.08
N ALA A 156 -4.05 -3.13 10.88
CA ALA A 156 -4.59 -2.07 11.71
C ALA A 156 -5.83 -1.37 11.12
N ALA A 157 -6.18 -1.61 9.85
CA ALA A 157 -7.36 -1.03 9.20
C ALA A 157 -8.65 -1.43 9.94
N LYS A 158 -9.72 -0.65 9.78
CA LYS A 158 -10.98 -0.89 10.47
C LYS A 158 -12.13 -0.19 9.76
N ILE A 159 -13.30 -0.83 9.68
CA ILE A 159 -14.54 -0.16 9.24
C ILE A 159 -15.27 0.39 10.45
N ALA A 160 -15.38 1.70 10.59
CA ALA A 160 -15.97 2.35 11.77
C ALA A 160 -17.51 2.29 11.80
N ASP A 161 -18.16 2.39 10.63
CA ASP A 161 -19.62 2.42 10.50
C ASP A 161 -20.10 1.48 9.40
N ILE A 162 -20.92 0.50 9.79
CA ILE A 162 -21.48 -0.54 8.90
C ILE A 162 -22.98 -0.34 8.65
N SER A 163 -23.53 0.84 8.92
CA SER A 163 -24.97 1.12 8.78
C SER A 163 -25.45 1.05 7.33
N ALA A 164 -24.61 1.43 6.37
CA ALA A 164 -24.86 1.39 4.92
C ALA A 164 -23.57 1.23 4.12
N ASP A 165 -23.67 0.82 2.86
CA ASP A 165 -22.50 0.68 1.96
C ASP A 165 -21.68 1.97 1.82
N SER A 166 -22.35 3.13 1.78
CA SER A 166 -21.66 4.43 1.73
C SER A 166 -20.82 4.70 2.97
N LYS A 167 -21.16 4.09 4.11
CA LYS A 167 -20.40 4.20 5.36
C LYS A 167 -19.23 3.22 5.41
N ILE A 168 -19.43 2.01 4.90
CA ILE A 168 -18.33 1.06 4.69
C ILE A 168 -17.27 1.68 3.75
N ALA A 169 -17.71 2.32 2.66
CA ALA A 169 -16.84 2.95 1.68
C ALA A 169 -16.02 4.13 2.23
N GLU A 170 -16.39 4.75 3.36
CA GLU A 170 -15.59 5.81 3.98
C GLU A 170 -14.27 5.28 4.55
N ASP A 171 -14.19 3.99 4.88
CA ASP A 171 -13.01 3.36 5.51
C ASP A 171 -12.42 2.20 4.68
N LEU A 172 -13.03 1.86 3.55
CA LEU A 172 -12.66 0.69 2.74
C LEU A 172 -11.31 0.91 2.02
N VAL A 173 -10.30 0.14 2.42
CA VAL A 173 -9.05 0.04 1.64
C VAL A 173 -9.31 -0.77 0.39
N SER A 174 -8.93 -0.22 -0.76
CA SER A 174 -9.04 -0.87 -2.06
C SER A 174 -7.66 -1.11 -2.66
N ILE A 175 -7.46 -2.27 -3.28
CA ILE A 175 -6.19 -2.67 -3.87
C ILE A 175 -6.43 -3.01 -5.36
N THR A 176 -5.69 -2.37 -6.26
CA THR A 176 -5.66 -2.71 -7.69
C THR A 176 -4.34 -3.39 -8.04
N ASN A 177 -4.39 -4.23 -9.07
CA ASN A 177 -3.25 -4.98 -9.57
C ASN A 177 -2.59 -5.88 -8.51
N ALA A 178 -3.39 -6.51 -7.66
CA ALA A 178 -2.91 -7.63 -6.84
C ALA A 178 -2.69 -8.85 -7.75
N LEU A 179 -1.43 -9.19 -8.01
CA LEU A 179 -0.96 -10.24 -8.91
C LEU A 179 -0.42 -11.45 -8.13
N SER A 180 -0.17 -12.55 -8.84
CA SER A 180 0.29 -13.80 -8.25
C SER A 180 1.58 -13.61 -7.45
N GLY A 181 1.57 -14.07 -6.20
CA GLY A 181 2.68 -13.89 -5.25
C GLY A 181 2.51 -12.73 -4.28
N ASP A 182 1.67 -11.73 -4.60
CA ASP A 182 1.42 -10.59 -3.72
C ASP A 182 0.77 -11.01 -2.41
N GLN A 183 1.07 -10.23 -1.38
CA GLN A 183 0.76 -10.58 0.00
C GLN A 183 -0.11 -9.53 0.66
N ILE A 184 -1.08 -10.00 1.45
CA ILE A 184 -1.93 -9.15 2.28
C ILE A 184 -1.79 -9.59 3.73
N VAL A 185 -1.30 -8.69 4.57
CA VAL A 185 -1.12 -8.94 6.01
C VAL A 185 -2.37 -8.45 6.75
N LEU A 186 -3.03 -9.38 7.42
CA LEU A 186 -4.24 -9.18 8.22
C LEU A 186 -3.90 -9.19 9.72
N LYS A 187 -4.90 -9.05 10.59
CA LYS A 187 -4.66 -8.87 12.03
C LYS A 187 -4.22 -10.15 12.72
N GLY A 188 -4.95 -11.25 12.49
CA GLY A 188 -4.78 -12.48 13.27
C GLY A 188 -5.27 -13.75 12.59
N VAL A 189 -5.36 -13.76 11.26
CA VAL A 189 -5.89 -14.89 10.51
C VAL A 189 -4.92 -16.08 10.49
N THR A 190 -5.46 -17.28 10.58
CA THR A 190 -4.70 -18.54 10.51
C THR A 190 -5.16 -19.46 9.39
N SER A 191 -6.28 -19.12 8.75
CA SER A 191 -6.88 -19.88 7.64
C SER A 191 -7.64 -18.95 6.69
N ILE A 192 -7.93 -19.44 5.49
CA ILE A 192 -8.78 -18.78 4.50
C ILE A 192 -10.04 -19.62 4.28
N ALA A 193 -11.18 -18.95 4.14
CA ALA A 193 -12.39 -19.55 3.62
C ALA A 193 -12.81 -18.81 2.35
N ASN A 194 -12.62 -19.45 1.19
CA ASN A 194 -13.15 -18.93 -0.07
C ASN A 194 -14.64 -19.27 -0.18
N ARG A 195 -15.48 -18.24 -0.23
CA ARG A 195 -16.95 -18.32 -0.34
C ARG A 195 -17.45 -18.19 -1.77
N GLY A 196 -16.56 -17.91 -2.73
CA GLY A 196 -16.92 -17.67 -4.12
C GLY A 196 -17.80 -16.43 -4.29
N GLU A 197 -18.61 -16.43 -5.33
CA GLU A 197 -19.53 -15.32 -5.62
C GLU A 197 -20.72 -15.32 -4.66
N ILE A 198 -20.96 -14.17 -4.04
CA ILE A 198 -22.11 -13.94 -3.14
C ILE A 198 -23.03 -12.91 -3.78
N THR A 199 -24.32 -13.26 -3.84
CA THR A 199 -25.34 -12.32 -4.30
C THR A 199 -25.80 -11.42 -3.16
N GLY A 200 -25.99 -10.14 -3.43
CA GLY A 200 -26.52 -9.16 -2.48
C GLY A 200 -26.89 -7.90 -3.23
N ALA A 201 -28.01 -7.27 -2.87
CA ALA A 201 -28.40 -5.99 -3.49
C ALA A 201 -27.44 -4.86 -3.07
N THR A 202 -26.87 -4.98 -1.87
CA THR A 202 -25.84 -4.14 -1.30
C THR A 202 -24.64 -5.00 -0.87
N LEU A 203 -23.48 -4.39 -0.70
CA LEU A 203 -22.29 -5.05 -0.14
C LEU A 203 -22.59 -5.56 1.27
N LYS A 204 -23.28 -4.74 2.08
CA LYS A 204 -23.74 -5.14 3.41
C LYS A 204 -24.62 -6.39 3.39
N ASP A 205 -25.55 -6.50 2.44
CA ASP A 205 -26.39 -7.70 2.29
C ASP A 205 -25.57 -8.94 1.89
N ALA A 206 -24.54 -8.77 1.07
CA ALA A 206 -23.63 -9.86 0.68
C ALA A 206 -22.81 -10.34 1.90
N ILE A 207 -22.24 -9.41 2.67
CA ILE A 207 -21.53 -9.72 3.92
C ILE A 207 -22.43 -10.46 4.92
N GLY A 208 -23.70 -10.05 5.03
CA GLY A 208 -24.70 -10.72 5.87
C GLY A 208 -24.99 -12.18 5.51
N LYS A 209 -24.50 -12.67 4.36
CA LYS A 209 -24.59 -14.06 3.90
C LYS A 209 -23.28 -14.83 4.02
N LEU A 210 -22.23 -14.23 4.58
CA LEU A 210 -20.97 -14.93 4.80
C LEU A 210 -21.09 -16.06 5.82
N GLY A 211 -20.05 -16.89 5.88
CA GLY A 211 -20.01 -18.07 6.73
C GLY A 211 -20.60 -19.32 6.10
N ALA A 212 -20.23 -20.48 6.64
CA ALA A 212 -20.63 -21.78 6.08
C ALA A 212 -22.15 -22.01 6.06
N SER A 213 -22.89 -21.34 6.96
CA SER A 213 -24.35 -21.44 7.06
C SER A 213 -25.10 -20.40 6.22
N GLY A 214 -24.39 -19.48 5.55
CA GLY A 214 -25.04 -18.44 4.74
C GLY A 214 -25.80 -17.39 5.56
N ASN A 215 -25.52 -17.27 6.86
CA ASN A 215 -26.28 -16.46 7.82
C ASN A 215 -25.46 -15.32 8.45
N GLY A 216 -24.28 -15.04 7.90
CA GLY A 216 -23.37 -13.99 8.37
C GLY A 216 -22.46 -14.39 9.53
N THR A 217 -22.54 -15.64 10.01
CA THR A 217 -21.67 -16.12 11.10
C THR A 217 -20.34 -16.60 10.52
N VAL A 218 -19.27 -15.86 10.77
CA VAL A 218 -17.93 -16.17 10.26
C VAL A 218 -17.11 -16.98 11.27
N VAL A 219 -16.05 -17.62 10.77
CA VAL A 219 -15.16 -18.44 11.62
C VAL A 219 -14.06 -17.55 12.22
N ALA A 220 -13.79 -17.72 13.52
CA ALA A 220 -12.70 -17.01 14.18
C ALA A 220 -11.35 -17.28 13.49
N ALA A 221 -10.48 -16.26 13.43
CA ALA A 221 -9.14 -16.35 12.83
C ALA A 221 -9.15 -16.89 11.38
N THR A 222 -10.24 -16.66 10.65
CA THR A 222 -10.36 -17.05 9.24
C THR A 222 -10.61 -15.81 8.40
N ALA A 223 -9.79 -15.60 7.37
CA ALA A 223 -10.06 -14.62 6.33
C ALA A 223 -11.21 -15.14 5.46
N GLU A 224 -12.36 -14.46 5.49
CA GLU A 224 -13.51 -14.76 4.65
C GLU A 224 -13.32 -14.05 3.31
N VAL A 225 -13.04 -14.81 2.26
CA VAL A 225 -12.81 -14.29 0.90
C VAL A 225 -14.05 -14.53 0.06
N PHE A 226 -14.56 -13.49 -0.59
CA PHE A 226 -15.76 -13.60 -1.43
C PHE A 226 -15.71 -12.63 -2.61
N VAL A 227 -16.49 -12.93 -3.65
CA VAL A 227 -16.66 -12.06 -4.82
C VAL A 227 -18.04 -11.42 -4.75
N TRP A 228 -18.11 -10.10 -4.92
CA TRP A 228 -19.36 -9.36 -5.06
C TRP A 228 -19.19 -8.31 -6.15
N ASN A 229 -20.17 -8.23 -7.07
CA ASN A 229 -20.21 -7.25 -8.15
C ASN A 229 -18.91 -7.18 -9.00
N GLY A 230 -18.25 -8.32 -9.20
CA GLY A 230 -17.03 -8.43 -10.01
C GLY A 230 -15.71 -8.14 -9.29
N ASN A 231 -15.76 -7.74 -8.02
CA ASN A 231 -14.58 -7.50 -7.18
C ASN A 231 -14.46 -8.54 -6.08
N THR A 232 -13.24 -8.76 -5.60
CA THR A 232 -12.94 -9.68 -4.50
C THR A 232 -12.83 -8.90 -3.21
N TYR A 233 -13.38 -9.45 -2.14
CA TYR A 233 -13.35 -8.86 -0.82
C TYR A 233 -12.74 -9.83 0.17
N VAL A 234 -11.98 -9.31 1.11
CA VAL A 234 -11.42 -10.08 2.23
C VAL A 234 -11.90 -9.47 3.53
N LEU A 235 -12.61 -10.26 4.32
CA LEU A 235 -13.08 -9.91 5.65
C LEU A 235 -12.24 -10.64 6.70
N ASP A 236 -11.61 -9.88 7.60
CA ASP A 236 -11.01 -10.37 8.84
C ASP A 236 -11.80 -9.78 10.01
N ALA A 237 -12.76 -10.58 10.49
CA ALA A 237 -13.66 -10.21 11.58
C ALA A 237 -13.10 -10.64 12.95
N ALA A 238 -13.49 -9.92 14.00
CA ALA A 238 -13.25 -10.35 15.36
C ALA A 238 -13.84 -11.75 15.62
N ALA A 239 -13.16 -12.54 16.46
CA ALA A 239 -13.43 -13.95 16.64
C ALA A 239 -14.91 -14.26 17.01
N GLY A 240 -15.57 -15.09 16.20
CA GLY A 240 -16.86 -15.73 16.52
C GLY A 240 -18.09 -14.84 16.39
N SER A 241 -18.00 -13.67 15.75
CA SER A 241 -19.13 -12.76 15.53
C SER A 241 -19.45 -12.56 14.05
N ALA A 242 -20.65 -12.06 13.76
CA ALA A 242 -20.93 -11.46 12.46
C ALA A 242 -20.05 -10.22 12.24
N PHE A 243 -19.92 -9.78 10.99
CA PHE A 243 -19.25 -8.53 10.64
C PHE A 243 -19.76 -7.37 11.50
N ALA A 244 -18.84 -6.68 12.14
CA ALA A 244 -19.10 -5.63 13.11
C ALA A 244 -18.21 -4.40 12.85
N ALA A 245 -18.56 -3.30 13.51
CA ALA A 245 -17.69 -2.14 13.54
C ALA A 245 -16.32 -2.49 14.14
N ASN A 246 -15.27 -1.94 13.55
CA ASN A 246 -13.85 -2.17 13.80
C ASN A 246 -13.27 -3.49 13.24
N ASP A 247 -14.04 -4.25 12.46
CA ASP A 247 -13.50 -5.36 11.67
C ASP A 247 -12.75 -4.83 10.43
N ILE A 248 -11.87 -5.65 9.87
CA ILE A 248 -11.16 -5.34 8.62
C ILE A 248 -12.00 -5.84 7.45
N LEU A 249 -12.28 -4.95 6.51
CA LEU A 249 -12.77 -5.29 5.19
C LEU A 249 -11.86 -4.58 4.18
N ILE A 250 -11.39 -5.33 3.19
CA ILE A 250 -10.67 -4.78 2.05
C ILE A 250 -11.30 -5.23 0.75
N GLU A 251 -11.11 -4.43 -0.28
CA GLU A 251 -11.50 -4.73 -1.65
C GLU A 251 -10.26 -4.94 -2.51
N LEU A 252 -10.27 -5.96 -3.34
CA LEU A 252 -9.35 -6.16 -4.44
C LEU A 252 -10.14 -6.00 -5.74
N THR A 253 -9.69 -5.12 -6.61
CA THR A 253 -10.35 -4.85 -7.89
C THR A 253 -10.22 -6.07 -8.81
N GLY A 254 -11.36 -6.58 -9.28
CA GLY A 254 -11.45 -7.79 -10.08
C GLY A 254 -11.55 -9.08 -9.26
N ILE A 255 -11.60 -10.22 -9.98
CA ILE A 255 -11.66 -11.55 -9.39
C ILE A 255 -10.22 -12.01 -9.12
N VAL A 256 -9.87 -12.13 -7.84
CA VAL A 256 -8.56 -12.51 -7.33
C VAL A 256 -8.69 -13.81 -6.55
N THR A 257 -7.80 -14.76 -6.82
CA THR A 257 -7.71 -16.02 -6.09
C THR A 257 -6.56 -16.00 -5.11
N PHE A 258 -6.67 -16.77 -4.03
CA PHE A 258 -5.64 -16.88 -3.00
C PHE A 258 -5.17 -18.33 -2.87
N SER A 259 -3.92 -18.49 -2.45
CA SER A 259 -3.40 -19.76 -1.97
C SER A 259 -4.10 -20.15 -0.67
N ASP A 260 -4.36 -21.44 -0.46
CA ASP A 260 -4.99 -21.93 0.79
C ASP A 260 -4.06 -21.80 2.01
N ALA A 261 -2.77 -21.52 1.80
CA ALA A 261 -1.79 -21.35 2.86
C ALA A 261 -1.84 -19.94 3.46
N VAL A 262 -1.84 -19.89 4.79
CA VAL A 262 -1.67 -18.65 5.56
C VAL A 262 -0.35 -18.71 6.30
N ASN A 263 0.48 -17.69 6.15
CA ASN A 263 1.76 -17.59 6.84
C ASN A 263 1.78 -16.34 7.73
N ALA A 264 1.81 -16.52 9.05
CA ALA A 264 1.90 -15.40 10.00
C ALA A 264 0.87 -14.27 9.76
N ASN A 265 -0.41 -14.63 9.59
CA ASN A 265 -1.52 -13.74 9.25
C ASN A 265 -1.48 -13.12 7.85
N THR A 266 -0.58 -13.59 7.00
CA THR A 266 -0.47 -13.18 5.61
C THR A 266 -1.15 -14.18 4.69
N ILE A 267 -2.02 -13.68 3.83
CA ILE A 267 -2.60 -14.42 2.71
C ILE A 267 -1.85 -14.05 1.42
N THR A 268 -1.73 -14.98 0.48
CA THR A 268 -0.97 -14.80 -0.76
C THR A 268 -1.89 -14.99 -1.96
N VAL A 269 -1.84 -14.05 -2.91
CA VAL A 269 -2.55 -14.14 -4.19
C VAL A 269 -1.98 -15.31 -5.00
N ALA A 270 -2.86 -16.16 -5.53
CA ALA A 270 -2.52 -17.34 -6.31
C ALA A 270 -2.26 -17.02 -7.79
#